data_AF-A0A7V6UEN2-F1
#
_entry.id   AF-A0A7V6UEN2-F1
#
_cell.length_a   1.000
_cell.length_b   1.000
_cell.length_c   1.000
_cell.angle_alpha   90.00
_cell.angle_beta   90.00
_cell.angle_gamma   90.00
#
_symmetry.space_group_name_H-M   'P 1'
#
loop_
_entity.id
_entity.type
_entity.pdbx_description
1 polymer ?
#
loop_
_entity_poly.entity_id
_entity_poly.type
_entity_poly.pdbx_seq_one_letter_code
_entity_poly.pdbx_strand_id
1 'polypeptide(L)'
;MVIIEKYREIIERILELLNTMEEGLEFIQIGLSELKYEEAQIVLKDVIDAVHSIDSSIQPMQSGLPQNNISTLSSLLKKSLDKALERFDQNNELNINSLLENETYPAFKSWREEIEKVLRPYILS
;
A
#
# COMPACT_ATOMS: atom_id res chain seq x y z
N MET A 1 -17.43 -20.47 -7.98
CA MET A 1 -17.75 -19.25 -7.21
C MET A 1 -17.46 -19.39 -5.71
N VAL A 2 -17.65 -20.58 -5.10
CA VAL A 2 -17.46 -20.88 -3.65
C VAL A 2 -16.04 -20.63 -3.09
N ILE A 3 -15.00 -20.47 -3.92
CA ILE A 3 -13.60 -20.43 -3.45
C ILE A 3 -13.25 -19.11 -2.74
N ILE A 4 -13.86 -17.97 -3.12
CA ILE A 4 -13.51 -16.67 -2.54
C ILE A 4 -14.32 -16.35 -1.27
N GLU A 5 -15.55 -16.87 -1.14
CA GLU A 5 -16.41 -16.60 0.02
C GLU A 5 -15.76 -17.00 1.36
N LYS A 6 -14.93 -18.05 1.38
CA LYS A 6 -14.17 -18.45 2.57
C LYS A 6 -13.08 -17.45 3.00
N TYR A 7 -12.74 -16.49 2.14
CA TYR A 7 -11.76 -15.44 2.41
C TYR A 7 -12.41 -14.10 2.77
N ARG A 8 -13.73 -14.04 2.98
CA ARG A 8 -14.47 -12.82 3.30
C ARG A 8 -13.83 -12.00 4.43
N GLU A 9 -13.53 -12.63 5.56
CA GLU A 9 -12.87 -11.96 6.70
C GLU A 9 -11.47 -11.43 6.36
N ILE A 10 -10.72 -12.14 5.51
CA ILE A 10 -9.39 -11.70 5.06
C ILE A 10 -9.54 -10.48 4.14
N ILE A 11 -10.54 -10.48 3.25
CA ILE A 11 -10.83 -9.35 2.38
C ILE A 11 -11.22 -8.12 3.20
N GLU A 12 -12.10 -8.27 4.20
CA GLU A 12 -12.47 -7.17 5.11
C GLU A 12 -11.23 -6.55 5.77
N ARG A 13 -10.33 -7.38 6.32
CA ARG A 13 -9.07 -6.93 6.93
C ARG A 13 -8.12 -6.25 5.94
N ILE A 14 -8.04 -6.74 4.70
CA ILE A 14 -7.24 -6.09 3.65
C ILE A 14 -7.79 -4.68 3.40
N LEU A 15 -9.12 -4.54 3.25
CA LEU A 15 -9.75 -3.25 2.96
C LEU A 15 -9.63 -2.26 4.13
N GLU A 16 -9.67 -2.74 5.37
CA GLU A 16 -9.37 -1.92 6.56
C GLU A 16 -7.92 -1.46 6.58
N LEU A 17 -6.98 -2.38 6.34
CA LEU A 17 -5.54 -2.07 6.31
C LEU A 17 -5.19 -1.04 5.24
N LEU A 18 -5.87 -1.03 4.09
CA LEU A 18 -5.68 0.01 3.07
C LEU A 18 -5.95 1.42 3.63
N ASN A 19 -6.94 1.60 4.50
CA ASN A 19 -7.21 2.91 5.11
C ASN A 19 -6.11 3.29 6.10
N THR A 20 -5.65 2.34 6.93
CA THR A 20 -4.52 2.58 7.85
C THR A 20 -3.24 2.91 7.10
N MET A 21 -2.99 2.29 5.94
CA MET A 21 -1.84 2.62 5.10
C MET A 21 -1.95 4.03 4.51
N GLU A 22 -3.14 4.47 4.14
CA GLU A 22 -3.37 5.86 3.68
C GLU A 22 -3.04 6.86 4.79
N GLU A 23 -3.57 6.64 6.00
CA GLU A 23 -3.25 7.45 7.18
C GLU A 23 -1.73 7.44 7.49
N GLY A 24 -1.07 6.29 7.32
CA GLY A 24 0.37 6.17 7.47
C GLY A 24 1.15 7.02 6.45
N LEU A 25 0.74 7.01 5.18
CA LEU A 25 1.35 7.85 4.15
C LEU A 25 1.14 9.35 4.40
N GLU A 26 -0.03 9.75 4.89
CA GLU A 26 -0.31 11.13 5.31
C GLU A 26 0.56 11.52 6.51
N PHE A 27 0.70 10.63 7.50
CA PHE A 27 1.56 10.86 8.66
C PHE A 27 3.03 11.07 8.25
N ILE A 28 3.54 10.30 7.29
CA ILE A 28 4.90 10.46 6.76
C ILE A 28 5.08 11.88 6.19
N GLN A 29 4.13 12.36 5.38
CA GLN A 29 4.20 13.69 4.78
C GLN A 29 4.20 14.80 5.85
N ILE A 30 3.36 14.68 6.88
CA ILE A 30 3.34 15.60 8.02
C ILE A 30 4.68 15.55 8.76
N GLY A 31 5.18 14.35 9.08
CA GLY A 31 6.44 14.17 9.80
C GLY A 31 7.63 14.81 9.08
N LEU A 32 7.69 14.71 7.75
CA LEU A 32 8.69 15.40 6.93
C LEU A 32 8.59 16.94 7.03
N SER A 33 7.38 17.49 7.10
CA SER A 33 7.18 18.94 7.30
C SER A 33 7.56 19.43 8.71
N GLU A 34 7.47 18.53 9.70
CA GLU A 34 7.76 18.80 11.12
C GLU A 34 9.18 18.41 11.54
N LEU A 35 10.05 18.01 10.60
CA LEU A 35 11.42 17.51 10.84
C LEU A 35 11.49 16.24 11.71
N LYS A 36 10.42 15.44 11.73
CA LYS A 36 10.28 14.15 12.45
C LYS A 36 10.64 12.98 11.54
N TYR A 37 11.88 12.97 11.05
CA TYR A 37 12.32 12.03 10.01
C TYR A 37 12.39 10.59 10.50
N GLU A 38 12.82 10.35 11.74
CA GLU A 38 12.93 9.00 12.30
C GLU A 38 11.55 8.36 12.46
N GLU A 39 10.57 9.10 12.99
CA GLU A 39 9.20 8.62 13.11
C GLU A 39 8.56 8.36 11.74
N ALA A 40 8.78 9.27 10.79
CA ALA A 40 8.31 9.08 9.42
C ALA A 40 8.96 7.86 8.75
N GLN A 41 10.25 7.61 9.00
CA GLN A 41 10.94 6.43 8.47
C GLN A 41 10.40 5.12 9.07
N ILE A 42 10.06 5.11 10.37
CA ILE A 42 9.43 3.94 11.02
C ILE A 42 8.10 3.62 10.33
N VAL A 43 7.23 4.62 10.18
CA VAL A 43 5.92 4.42 9.52
C VAL A 43 6.08 4.01 8.06
N LEU A 44 7.09 4.50 7.35
CA LEU A 44 7.37 4.04 5.98
C LEU A 44 7.68 2.53 5.94
N LYS A 45 8.45 2.01 6.89
CA LYS A 45 8.76 0.58 6.99
C LYS A 45 7.49 -0.23 7.28
N ASP A 46 6.63 0.26 8.16
CA ASP A 46 5.34 -0.37 8.44
C ASP A 46 4.44 -0.43 7.19
N VAL A 47 4.44 0.63 6.37
CA VAL A 47 3.71 0.65 5.08
C VAL A 47 4.29 -0.38 4.10
N ILE A 48 5.62 -0.51 4.01
CA ILE A 48 6.27 -1.53 3.16
C ILE A 48 5.84 -2.94 3.58
N ASP A 49 5.90 -3.24 4.87
CA ASP A 49 5.50 -4.55 5.42
C ASP A 49 4.01 -4.83 5.18
N ALA A 50 3.15 -3.81 5.28
CA ALA A 50 1.73 -3.93 4.98
C ALA A 50 1.45 -4.30 3.51
N VAL A 51 2.19 -3.73 2.55
CA VAL A 51 2.09 -4.13 1.13
C VAL A 51 2.45 -5.61 0.96
N HIS A 52 3.53 -6.08 1.59
CA HIS A 52 3.92 -7.50 1.55
C HIS A 52 2.87 -8.43 2.16
N SER A 53 2.26 -8.01 3.28
CA SER A 53 1.20 -8.75 3.95
C SER A 53 -0.06 -8.88 3.09
N ILE A 54 -0.47 -7.78 2.44
CA ILE A 54 -1.62 -7.77 1.53
C ILE A 54 -1.36 -8.67 0.31
N ASP A 55 -0.20 -8.56 -0.32
CA ASP A 55 0.15 -9.41 -1.47
C ASP A 55 0.10 -10.89 -1.10
N SER A 56 0.72 -11.26 0.02
CA SER A 56 0.75 -12.64 0.52
C SER A 56 -0.65 -13.17 0.84
N SER A 57 -1.52 -12.29 1.33
CA SER A 57 -2.93 -12.61 1.60
C SER A 57 -3.75 -12.79 0.33
N ILE A 58 -3.45 -12.04 -0.73
CA ILE A 58 -4.12 -12.12 -2.04
C ILE A 58 -3.68 -13.36 -2.85
N GLN A 59 -2.43 -13.81 -2.71
CA GLN A 59 -1.89 -14.95 -3.48
C GLN A 59 -2.81 -16.18 -3.54
N PRO A 60 -3.35 -16.71 -2.42
CA PRO A 60 -4.21 -17.89 -2.43
C PRO A 60 -5.57 -17.68 -3.13
N MET A 61 -5.99 -16.42 -3.30
CA MET A 61 -7.26 -16.05 -3.93
C MET A 61 -7.13 -15.80 -5.43
N GLN A 62 -5.91 -15.63 -5.96
CA GLN A 62 -5.68 -15.16 -7.33
C GLN A 62 -6.40 -15.97 -8.41
N SER A 63 -6.44 -17.30 -8.29
CA SER A 63 -7.11 -18.15 -9.27
C SER A 63 -8.63 -17.97 -9.34
N GLY A 64 -9.24 -17.38 -8.31
CA GLY A 64 -10.67 -17.09 -8.27
C GLY A 64 -11.03 -15.67 -8.67
N LEU A 65 -10.05 -14.77 -8.76
CA LEU A 65 -10.28 -13.36 -9.07
C LEU A 65 -10.41 -13.14 -10.58
N PRO A 66 -11.21 -12.15 -11.02
CA PRO A 66 -11.20 -11.73 -12.41
C PRO A 66 -9.81 -11.21 -12.81
N GLN A 67 -9.57 -11.09 -14.12
CA GLN A 67 -8.36 -10.42 -14.62
C GLN A 67 -8.24 -9.04 -13.98
N ASN A 68 -7.07 -8.77 -13.40
CA ASN A 68 -6.79 -7.57 -12.63
C ASN A 68 -5.31 -7.19 -12.73
N ASN A 69 -4.97 -6.01 -12.20
CA ASN A 69 -3.62 -5.45 -12.22
C ASN A 69 -2.97 -5.38 -10.83
N ILE A 70 -3.51 -6.06 -9.82
CA ILE A 70 -3.05 -5.93 -8.42
C ILE A 70 -1.54 -6.18 -8.29
N SER A 71 -1.03 -7.29 -8.83
CA SER A 71 0.39 -7.65 -8.73
C SER A 71 1.31 -6.67 -9.47
N THR A 72 0.87 -6.15 -10.61
CA THR A 72 1.60 -5.14 -11.39
C THR A 72 1.68 -3.83 -10.61
N LEU A 73 0.55 -3.35 -10.09
CA LEU A 73 0.47 -2.12 -9.32
C LEU A 73 1.22 -2.23 -7.99
N SER A 74 1.18 -3.39 -7.34
CA SER A 74 1.97 -3.67 -6.13
C SER A 74 3.46 -3.54 -6.41
N SER A 75 3.94 -4.08 -7.53
CA SER A 75 5.35 -3.99 -7.94
C SER A 75 5.78 -2.54 -8.17
N LEU A 76 4.91 -1.70 -8.74
CA LEU A 76 5.17 -0.27 -8.92
C LEU A 76 5.23 0.47 -7.58
N LEU A 77 4.28 0.20 -6.67
CA LEU A 77 4.23 0.79 -5.34
C LEU A 77 5.48 0.42 -4.53
N LYS A 78 5.86 -0.86 -4.47
CA LYS A 78 7.08 -1.31 -3.77
C LYS A 78 8.31 -0.59 -4.29
N LYS A 79 8.46 -0.48 -5.61
CA LYS A 79 9.57 0.25 -6.22
C LYS A 79 9.61 1.72 -5.78
N SER A 80 8.47 2.41 -5.66
CA SER A 80 8.45 3.79 -5.14
C SER A 80 8.75 3.88 -3.65
N LEU A 81 8.30 2.92 -2.84
CA LEU A 81 8.57 2.86 -1.41
C LEU A 81 10.05 2.56 -1.12
N ASP A 82 10.67 1.65 -1.87
CA ASP A 82 12.10 1.33 -1.78
C ASP A 82 12.95 2.57 -2.05
N LYS A 83 12.62 3.32 -3.12
CA LYS A 83 13.27 4.62 -3.40
C LYS A 83 13.09 5.59 -2.24
N ALA A 84 11.91 5.65 -1.62
CA ALA A 84 11.66 6.56 -0.51
C ALA A 84 12.51 6.18 0.70
N LEU A 85 12.62 4.89 1.00
CA LEU A 85 13.44 4.37 2.08
C LEU A 85 14.93 4.70 1.85
N GLU A 86 15.44 4.51 0.64
CA GLU A 86 16.82 4.90 0.27
C GLU A 86 17.08 6.40 0.47
N ARG A 87 16.07 7.27 0.28
CA ARG A 87 16.21 8.72 0.50
C ARG A 87 16.24 9.10 1.97
N PHE A 88 15.48 8.40 2.82
CA PHE A 88 15.58 8.56 4.26
C PHE A 88 17.00 8.23 4.75
N ASP A 89 17.60 7.15 4.27
CA ASP A 89 18.96 6.73 4.67
C ASP A 89 20.06 7.71 4.22
N GLN A 90 19.80 8.53 3.20
CA GLN A 90 20.74 9.50 2.64
C GLN A 90 20.59 10.92 3.22
N ASN A 91 19.65 11.17 4.13
CA ASN A 91 19.29 12.51 4.63
C ASN A 91 19.03 13.55 3.52
N ASN A 92 18.41 13.15 2.41
CA ASN A 92 18.14 14.04 1.27
C ASN A 92 16.68 14.55 1.25
N GLU A 93 16.40 15.53 2.11
CA GLU A 93 15.07 16.03 2.45
C GLU A 93 14.28 16.65 1.26
N LEU A 94 14.95 17.40 0.38
CA LEU A 94 14.26 18.05 -0.74
C LEU A 94 13.80 17.05 -1.80
N ASN A 95 14.46 15.89 -1.89
CA ASN A 95 14.12 14.87 -2.87
C ASN A 95 12.94 14.00 -2.41
N ILE A 96 12.79 13.79 -1.10
CA ILE A 96 11.83 12.82 -0.58
C ILE A 96 10.38 13.29 -0.67
N ASN A 97 10.09 14.56 -0.37
CA ASN A 97 8.73 15.10 -0.50
C ASN A 97 8.23 15.00 -1.95
N SER A 98 9.06 15.40 -2.91
CA SER A 98 8.72 15.31 -4.33
C SER A 98 8.52 13.85 -4.78
N LEU A 99 9.32 12.91 -4.29
CA LEU A 99 9.16 11.49 -4.58
C LEU A 99 7.83 10.95 -4.03
N LEU A 100 7.48 11.29 -2.79
CA LEU A 100 6.23 10.84 -2.17
C LEU A 100 5.01 11.39 -2.92
N GLU A 101 5.00 12.68 -3.22
CA GLU A 101 3.88 13.35 -3.90
C GLU A 101 3.69 12.89 -5.35
N ASN A 102 4.78 12.71 -6.09
CA ASN A 102 4.72 12.48 -7.54
C ASN A 102 4.82 11.00 -7.93
N GLU A 103 5.31 10.13 -7.05
CA GLU A 103 5.46 8.69 -7.33
C GLU A 103 4.69 7.83 -6.32
N THR A 104 5.03 7.92 -5.03
CA THR A 104 4.52 6.96 -4.03
C THR A 104 3.02 7.07 -3.81
N TYR A 105 2.49 8.28 -3.59
CA TYR A 105 1.07 8.50 -3.34
C TYR A 105 0.19 8.15 -4.56
N PRO A 106 0.54 8.57 -5.80
CA PRO A 106 -0.16 8.12 -7.01
C PRO A 106 -0.12 6.60 -7.22
N ALA A 107 1.03 5.95 -6.94
CA ALA A 107 1.16 4.50 -7.05
C ALA A 107 0.29 3.77 -6.01
N PHE A 108 0.30 4.24 -4.76
CA PHE A 108 -0.54 3.71 -3.69
C PHE A 108 -2.02 3.83 -4.04
N LYS A 109 -2.45 5.02 -4.48
CA LYS A 109 -3.84 5.27 -4.85
C LYS A 109 -4.30 4.32 -5.96
N SER A 110 -3.50 4.18 -7.02
CA SER A 110 -3.82 3.28 -8.14
C SER A 110 -3.91 1.82 -7.68
N TRP A 111 -2.99 1.38 -6.82
CA TRP A 111 -2.98 0.04 -6.27
C TRP A 111 -4.18 -0.23 -5.36
N ARG A 112 -4.50 0.70 -4.45
CA ARG A 112 -5.68 0.64 -3.58
C ARG A 112 -6.96 0.56 -4.41
N GLU A 113 -7.14 1.44 -5.38
CA GLU A 113 -8.34 1.47 -6.23
C GLU A 113 -8.57 0.15 -6.95
N GLU A 114 -7.51 -0.49 -7.46
CA GLU A 114 -7.62 -1.80 -8.09
C GLU A 114 -7.96 -2.91 -7.09
N ILE A 115 -7.35 -2.93 -5.89
CA ILE A 115 -7.72 -3.88 -4.84
C ILE A 115 -9.18 -3.71 -4.46
N GLU A 116 -9.62 -2.49 -4.20
CA GLU A 116 -10.99 -2.20 -3.82
C GLU A 116 -11.99 -2.62 -4.91
N LYS A 117 -11.72 -2.26 -6.17
CA LYS A 117 -12.53 -2.65 -7.32
C LYS A 117 -12.66 -4.18 -7.43
N VAL A 118 -11.58 -4.91 -7.18
CA VAL A 118 -11.55 -6.36 -7.34
C VAL A 118 -12.14 -7.08 -6.14
N LEU A 119 -11.89 -6.60 -4.91
CA LEU A 119 -12.23 -7.34 -3.68
C LEU A 119 -13.54 -6.89 -3.02
N ARG A 120 -13.95 -5.62 -3.10
CA ARG A 120 -15.20 -5.13 -2.49
C ARG A 120 -16.46 -5.94 -2.88
N PRO A 121 -16.62 -6.44 -4.12
CA PRO A 121 -17.80 -7.24 -4.50
C PRO A 121 -18.00 -8.50 -3.67
N TYR A 122 -16.97 -9.02 -3.00
CA TYR A 122 -17.03 -10.26 -2.23
C TYR A 122 -17.39 -10.09 -0.75
N ILE A 123 -17.58 -8.85 -0.28
CA ILE A 123 -18.01 -8.55 1.10
C ILE A 123 -19.39 -7.88 1.18
N LEU A 124 -19.91 -7.35 0.05
CA LEU A 124 -21.17 -6.60 -0.04
C LEU A 124 -22.42 -7.49 -0.23
N SER A 125 -22.33 -8.78 0.09
CA SER A 125 -23.40 -9.79 -0.04
C SER A 125 -24.07 -10.11 1.28
#